data_AF-A0A6J4QTM4-F1
#
_entry.id   AF-A0A6J4QTM4-F1
#
_cell.length_a   1.000
_cell.length_b   1.000
_cell.length_c   1.000
_cell.angle_alpha   90.00
_cell.angle_beta   90.00
_cell.angle_gamma   90.00
#
_symmetry.space_group_name_H-M   'P 1'
#
loop_
_entity.id
_entity.type
_entity.pdbx_description
1 polymer ?
#
loop_
_entity_poly.entity_id
_entity_poly.type
_entity_poly.pdbx_seq_one_letter_code
_entity_poly.pdbx_strand_id
1 'polypeptide(L)'
;MSAGVDRLLGPVAAREQSRRALLSLAVAATVFSVLHHADHVIRGNHSGWPFEEAVTPFTFSLLIYAFILPGIYLTARGHSIAGYHLFVAIAGLVLLGFVHFVPVGDYEAPMDDIYAAYGSPLVGFLALVILAGLVTSVALLAVFALKALRAHS
;
A
#
# COMPACT_ATOMS: atom_id res chain seq x y z
N MET A 1 -34.17 17.82 25.18
CA MET A 1 -32.74 17.48 25.38
C MET A 1 -32.17 16.50 24.34
N SER A 2 -32.94 15.90 23.41
CA SER A 2 -32.42 14.88 22.46
C SER A 2 -31.72 15.45 21.21
N ALA A 3 -32.11 16.62 20.70
CA ALA A 3 -31.57 17.18 19.45
C ALA A 3 -30.07 17.58 19.50
N GLY A 4 -29.50 17.77 20.69
CA GLY A 4 -28.08 18.12 20.85
C GLY A 4 -27.15 16.91 20.85
N VAL A 5 -27.64 15.75 21.29
CA VAL A 5 -26.86 14.50 21.38
C VAL A 5 -26.69 13.90 19.99
N ASP A 6 -27.75 13.84 19.17
CA ASP A 6 -27.69 13.33 17.80
C ASP A 6 -26.75 14.15 16.90
N ARG A 7 -26.67 15.47 17.14
CA ARG A 7 -25.79 16.39 16.39
C ARG A 7 -24.31 16.17 16.66
N LEU A 8 -23.96 15.66 17.84
CA LEU A 8 -22.57 15.37 18.25
C LEU A 8 -22.16 13.92 17.91
N LEU A 9 -23.10 12.98 17.86
CA LEU A 9 -22.83 11.58 17.55
C LEU A 9 -22.45 11.35 16.07
N GLY A 10 -23.05 12.11 15.14
CA GLY A 10 -22.76 11.98 13.70
C GLY A 10 -21.29 12.22 13.34
N PRO A 11 -20.68 13.35 13.73
CA PRO A 11 -19.27 13.64 13.46
C PRO A 11 -18.29 12.64 14.09
N VAL A 12 -18.60 12.14 15.28
CA VAL A 12 -17.77 11.13 15.97
C VAL A 12 -17.82 9.79 15.23
N ALA A 13 -19.01 9.35 14.82
CA ALA A 13 -19.17 8.12 14.04
C ALA A 13 -18.45 8.19 12.68
N ALA A 14 -18.52 9.34 11.99
CA ALA A 14 -17.85 9.55 10.70
C ALA A 14 -16.31 9.52 10.83
N ARG A 15 -15.77 10.11 11.91
CA ARG A 15 -14.33 10.06 12.22
C ARG A 15 -13.86 8.64 12.50
N GLU A 16 -14.63 7.90 13.30
CA GLU A 16 -14.31 6.50 13.61
C GLU A 16 -14.40 5.61 12.36
N GLN A 17 -15.40 5.83 11.51
CA GLN A 17 -15.50 5.12 10.23
C GLN A 17 -14.30 5.39 9.32
N SER A 18 -13.89 6.66 9.22
CA SER A 18 -12.71 7.06 8.44
C SER A 18 -11.44 6.41 8.99
N ARG A 19 -11.27 6.43 10.33
CA ARG A 19 -10.13 5.79 10.99
C ARG A 19 -10.08 4.28 10.71
N ARG A 20 -11.21 3.57 10.83
CA ARG A 20 -11.30 2.15 10.53
C ARG A 20 -10.98 1.86 9.07
N ALA A 21 -11.50 2.66 8.14
CA ALA A 21 -11.20 2.50 6.72
C ALA A 21 -9.70 2.68 6.43
N LEU A 22 -9.08 3.74 6.96
CA LEU A 22 -7.64 3.96 6.82
C LEU A 22 -6.81 2.81 7.41
N LEU A 23 -7.20 2.31 8.58
CA LEU A 23 -6.52 1.18 9.21
C LEU A 23 -6.63 -0.08 8.35
N SER A 24 -7.83 -0.44 7.91
CA SER A 24 -8.05 -1.63 7.08
C SER A 24 -7.29 -1.56 5.76
N LEU A 25 -7.28 -0.39 5.11
CA LEU A 25 -6.57 -0.19 3.84
C LEU A 25 -5.05 -0.22 4.02
N ALA A 26 -4.51 0.37 5.09
CA ALA A 26 -3.08 0.31 5.40
C ALA A 26 -2.62 -1.12 5.73
N VAL A 27 -3.44 -1.88 6.48
CA VAL A 27 -3.19 -3.30 6.75
C VAL A 27 -3.24 -4.12 5.46
N ALA A 28 -4.26 -3.91 4.61
CA ALA A 28 -4.35 -4.60 3.31
C ALA A 28 -3.12 -4.30 2.43
N ALA A 29 -2.72 -3.03 2.32
CA ALA A 29 -1.53 -2.62 1.59
C ALA A 29 -0.26 -3.28 2.15
N THR A 30 -0.14 -3.41 3.47
CA THR A 30 0.98 -4.10 4.10
C THR A 30 0.99 -5.59 3.74
N VAL A 31 -0.16 -6.28 3.84
CA VAL A 31 -0.27 -7.71 3.49
C VAL A 31 0.10 -7.94 2.03
N PHE A 32 -0.48 -7.18 1.10
CA PHE A 32 -0.13 -7.29 -0.32
C PHE A 32 1.32 -6.90 -0.60
N SER A 33 1.87 -5.93 0.12
CA SER A 33 3.29 -5.57 -0.01
C SER A 33 4.19 -6.72 0.43
N VAL A 34 3.89 -7.41 1.54
CA VAL A 34 4.64 -8.58 1.98
C VAL A 34 4.55 -9.70 0.95
N LEU A 35 3.35 -9.99 0.44
CA LEU A 35 3.16 -11.00 -0.61
C LEU A 35 3.91 -10.65 -1.89
N HIS A 36 3.91 -9.38 -2.30
CA HIS A 36 4.63 -8.89 -3.47
C HIS A 36 6.15 -9.01 -3.31
N HIS A 37 6.70 -8.62 -2.15
CA HIS A 37 8.13 -8.81 -1.89
C HIS A 37 8.50 -10.31 -1.77
N ALA A 38 7.61 -11.15 -1.25
CA ALA A 38 7.83 -12.59 -1.22
C ALA A 38 7.84 -13.18 -2.65
N ASP A 39 6.94 -12.72 -3.53
CA ASP A 39 6.91 -13.09 -4.93
C ASP A 39 8.24 -12.79 -5.64
N HIS A 40 8.80 -11.60 -5.44
CA HIS A 40 10.15 -11.22 -5.89
C HIS A 40 11.22 -12.22 -5.44
N VAL A 41 11.26 -12.55 -4.15
CA VAL A 41 12.25 -13.47 -3.59
C VAL A 41 12.07 -14.91 -4.11
N ILE A 42 10.82 -15.36 -4.29
CA ILE A 42 10.51 -16.71 -4.80
C ILE A 42 10.86 -16.82 -6.28
N ARG A 43 10.54 -15.78 -7.06
CA ARG A 43 10.82 -15.72 -8.50
C ARG A 43 12.31 -15.60 -8.79
N GLY A 44 13.08 -14.99 -7.89
CA GLY A 44 14.54 -14.86 -8.02
C GLY A 44 14.96 -13.93 -9.16
N ASN A 45 14.10 -13.00 -9.54
CA ASN A 45 14.42 -11.88 -10.44
C ASN A 45 13.92 -10.59 -9.79
N HIS A 46 14.50 -9.45 -10.18
CA HIS A 46 14.16 -8.11 -9.68
C HIS A 46 14.18 -7.91 -8.15
N SER A 47 14.53 -8.95 -7.40
CA SER A 47 14.84 -8.90 -5.99
C SER A 47 16.18 -8.18 -5.78
N GLY A 48 16.57 -7.99 -4.54
CA GLY A 48 17.81 -7.31 -4.21
C GLY A 48 18.23 -7.67 -2.80
N TRP A 49 19.23 -6.96 -2.30
CA TRP A 49 19.64 -7.08 -0.91
C TRP A 49 18.43 -6.95 0.03
N PRO A 50 18.29 -7.82 1.05
CA PRO A 50 19.29 -8.78 1.56
C PRO A 50 19.24 -10.19 0.94
N PHE A 51 18.44 -10.42 -0.10
CA PHE A 51 18.28 -11.75 -0.71
C PHE A 51 19.24 -12.01 -1.87
N GLU A 52 19.63 -10.95 -2.56
CA GLU A 52 20.68 -10.94 -3.58
C GLU A 52 21.77 -9.91 -3.23
N GLU A 53 22.96 -10.02 -3.84
CA GLU A 53 24.06 -9.10 -3.56
C GLU A 53 23.78 -7.67 -4.06
N ALA A 54 23.03 -7.54 -5.16
CA ALA A 54 22.75 -6.27 -5.78
C ALA A 54 21.76 -5.43 -4.96
N VAL A 55 22.01 -4.13 -4.87
CA VAL A 55 21.03 -3.16 -4.36
C VAL A 55 20.15 -2.74 -5.54
N THR A 56 18.87 -3.07 -5.46
CA THR A 56 17.89 -2.83 -6.54
C THR A 56 16.72 -1.99 -6.01
N PRO A 57 15.76 -1.56 -6.86
CA PRO A 57 14.55 -0.90 -6.37
C PRO A 57 13.81 -1.68 -5.27
N PHE A 58 13.87 -3.03 -5.30
CA PHE A 58 13.38 -3.89 -4.23
C PHE A 58 13.99 -3.56 -2.86
N THR A 59 15.31 -3.34 -2.80
CA THR A 59 15.99 -3.04 -1.53
C THR A 59 15.45 -1.74 -0.92
N PHE A 60 15.26 -0.71 -1.74
CA PHE A 60 14.73 0.57 -1.28
C PHE A 60 13.23 0.47 -0.96
N SER A 61 12.46 -0.35 -1.67
CA SER A 61 11.03 -0.52 -1.40
C SER A 61 10.75 -1.12 -0.03
N LEU A 62 11.69 -1.87 0.56
CA LEU A 62 11.58 -2.35 1.95
C LEU A 62 11.42 -1.22 2.98
N LEU A 63 11.87 0.01 2.67
CA LEU A 63 11.64 1.17 3.52
C LEU A 63 10.15 1.47 3.73
N ILE A 64 9.26 0.99 2.85
CA ILE A 64 7.82 1.17 3.03
C ILE A 64 7.34 0.65 4.38
N TYR A 65 7.92 -0.44 4.89
CA TYR A 65 7.56 -1.01 6.19
C TYR A 65 7.90 -0.06 7.36
N ALA A 66 9.02 0.66 7.25
CA ALA A 66 9.41 1.67 8.23
C ALA A 66 8.44 2.87 8.26
N PHE A 67 7.68 3.11 7.18
CA PHE A 67 6.68 4.17 7.10
C PHE A 67 5.25 3.69 7.39
N ILE A 68 4.81 2.59 6.79
CA ILE A 68 3.42 2.15 6.92
C ILE A 68 3.10 1.60 8.31
N LEU A 69 4.04 0.90 8.97
CA LEU A 69 3.81 0.30 10.28
C LEU A 69 3.58 1.33 11.40
N PRO A 70 4.37 2.43 11.51
CA PRO A 70 4.03 3.53 12.41
C PRO A 70 2.66 4.13 12.15
N GLY A 71 2.28 4.30 10.88
CA GLY A 71 0.96 4.80 10.49
C GLY A 71 -0.17 3.90 10.97
N ILE A 72 -0.04 2.58 10.79
CA ILE A 72 -0.97 1.57 11.31
C ILE A 72 -1.05 1.65 12.83
N TYR A 73 0.10 1.65 13.51
CA TYR A 73 0.16 1.69 14.96
C TYR A 73 -0.57 2.91 15.54
N LEU A 74 -0.23 4.12 15.07
CA LEU A 74 -0.85 5.36 15.55
C LEU A 74 -2.36 5.38 15.27
N THR A 75 -2.79 4.89 14.10
CA THR A 75 -4.21 4.84 13.74
C THR A 75 -4.99 3.83 14.58
N ALA A 76 -4.38 2.68 14.90
CA ALA A 76 -4.94 1.70 15.81
C ALA A 76 -5.08 2.26 17.25
N ARG A 77 -4.15 3.14 17.65
CA ARG A 77 -4.19 3.87 18.95
C ARG A 77 -5.17 5.05 18.98
N GLY A 78 -5.92 5.29 17.90
CA GLY A 78 -6.95 6.32 17.86
C GLY A 78 -6.49 7.67 17.31
N HIS A 79 -5.23 7.80 16.87
CA HIS A 79 -4.73 9.06 16.32
C HIS A 79 -5.28 9.29 14.90
N SER A 80 -5.72 10.52 14.63
CA SER A 80 -6.12 10.96 13.30
C SER A 80 -4.91 11.50 12.54
N ILE A 81 -4.28 10.64 11.74
CA ILE A 81 -3.08 10.96 10.96
C ILE A 81 -3.31 10.77 9.45
N ALA A 82 -4.47 11.19 8.95
CA ALA A 82 -4.83 11.06 7.53
C ALA A 82 -3.78 11.67 6.59
N GLY A 83 -3.14 12.78 6.98
CA GLY A 83 -2.03 13.39 6.21
C GLY A 83 -0.83 12.46 6.05
N TYR A 84 -0.49 11.73 7.10
CA TYR A 84 0.60 10.75 7.06
C TYR A 84 0.27 9.58 6.14
N HIS A 85 -0.94 9.01 6.25
CA HIS A 85 -1.40 7.96 5.34
C HIS A 85 -1.42 8.41 3.89
N LEU A 86 -1.84 9.64 3.62
CA LEU A 86 -1.83 10.20 2.27
C LEU A 86 -0.40 10.29 1.74
N PHE A 87 0.54 10.82 2.53
CA PHE A 87 1.94 10.91 2.15
C PHE A 87 2.52 9.52 1.81
N VAL A 88 2.36 8.54 2.70
CA VAL A 88 2.86 7.17 2.49
C VAL A 88 2.22 6.54 1.25
N ALA A 89 0.91 6.72 1.06
CA ALA A 89 0.20 6.15 -0.08
C ALA A 89 0.64 6.78 -1.42
N ILE A 90 0.81 8.09 -1.48
CA ILE A 90 1.28 8.78 -2.70
C ILE A 90 2.72 8.38 -3.01
N ALA A 91 3.62 8.37 -2.01
CA ALA A 91 4.99 7.91 -2.21
C ALA A 91 5.05 6.46 -2.71
N GLY A 92 4.23 5.58 -2.11
CA GLY A 92 4.09 4.18 -2.54
C GLY A 92 3.57 4.04 -3.98
N LEU A 93 2.55 4.80 -4.37
CA LEU A 93 2.02 4.78 -5.75
C LEU A 93 3.04 5.29 -6.77
N VAL A 94 3.78 6.34 -6.44
CA VAL A 94 4.83 6.87 -7.31
C VAL A 94 5.91 5.80 -7.50
N LEU A 95 6.36 5.15 -6.42
CA LEU A 95 7.34 4.08 -6.49
C LEU A 95 6.83 2.90 -7.32
N LEU A 96 5.67 2.33 -6.98
CA LEU A 96 5.05 1.21 -7.71
C LEU A 96 4.83 1.56 -9.19
N GLY A 97 4.32 2.76 -9.46
CA GLY A 97 4.11 3.27 -10.81
C GLY A 97 5.40 3.31 -11.61
N PHE A 98 6.44 3.89 -11.01
CA PHE A 98 7.74 4.04 -11.66
C PHE A 98 8.40 2.69 -11.94
N VAL A 99 8.50 1.81 -10.95
CA VAL A 99 9.25 0.55 -11.10
C VAL A 99 8.56 -0.48 -11.99
N HIS A 100 7.23 -0.43 -12.15
CA HIS A 100 6.50 -1.43 -12.92
C HIS A 100 5.96 -0.94 -14.27
N PHE A 101 5.80 0.37 -14.46
CA PHE A 101 5.06 0.89 -15.62
C PHE A 101 5.80 1.97 -16.41
N VAL A 102 6.97 2.42 -15.94
CA VAL A 102 7.80 3.36 -16.70
C VAL A 102 8.96 2.57 -17.31
N PRO A 103 9.02 2.40 -18.65
CA PRO A 103 9.97 1.50 -19.30
C PRO A 103 11.36 2.13 -19.41
N VAL A 104 12.05 2.29 -18.28
CA VAL A 104 13.38 2.88 -18.17
C VAL A 104 14.25 2.06 -17.22
N GLY A 105 15.50 1.81 -17.58
CA GLY A 105 16.44 1.03 -16.76
C GLY A 105 15.91 -0.38 -16.45
N ASP A 106 16.13 -0.83 -15.22
CA ASP A 106 15.74 -2.15 -14.71
C ASP A 106 14.29 -2.15 -14.15
N TYR A 107 13.35 -1.58 -14.91
CA TYR A 107 11.93 -1.64 -14.56
C TYR A 107 11.42 -3.09 -14.71
N GLU A 108 10.47 -3.49 -13.87
CA GLU A 108 9.90 -4.84 -13.85
C GLU A 108 8.52 -4.83 -14.51
N ALA A 109 8.47 -5.26 -15.77
CA ALA A 109 7.24 -5.30 -16.56
C ALA A 109 6.27 -6.38 -16.04
N PRO A 110 4.99 -6.07 -15.76
CA PRO A 110 4.06 -7.05 -15.22
C PRO A 110 3.84 -8.30 -16.11
N MET A 111 3.84 -8.15 -17.42
CA MET A 111 3.60 -9.31 -18.30
C MET A 111 4.88 -10.14 -18.50
N ASP A 112 6.00 -9.48 -18.77
CA ASP A 112 7.23 -10.16 -19.16
C ASP A 112 8.04 -10.64 -17.95
N ASP A 113 8.12 -9.82 -16.90
CA ASP A 113 9.00 -10.10 -15.75
C ASP A 113 8.28 -10.69 -14.54
N ILE A 114 6.95 -10.58 -14.47
CA ILE A 114 6.12 -11.13 -13.38
C ILE A 114 5.34 -12.35 -13.84
N TYR A 115 4.45 -12.19 -14.84
CA TYR A 115 3.58 -13.28 -15.29
C TYR A 115 4.36 -14.37 -16.04
N ALA A 116 5.11 -14.00 -17.09
CA ALA A 116 5.81 -14.95 -17.95
C ALA A 116 7.04 -15.58 -17.29
N ALA A 117 7.56 -14.97 -16.23
CA ALA A 117 8.69 -15.49 -15.47
C ALA A 117 8.37 -16.79 -14.72
N TYR A 118 7.08 -17.05 -14.44
CA TYR A 118 6.65 -18.35 -13.96
C TYR A 118 6.35 -19.29 -15.14
N GLY A 119 6.93 -20.49 -15.11
CA GLY A 119 6.54 -21.57 -16.04
C GLY A 119 5.09 -22.06 -15.86
N SER A 120 4.42 -21.67 -14.77
CA SER A 120 3.01 -21.98 -14.50
C SER A 120 2.14 -20.74 -14.68
N PRO A 121 1.18 -20.74 -15.64
CA PRO A 121 0.26 -19.62 -15.86
C PRO A 121 -0.55 -19.24 -14.62
N LEU A 122 -0.90 -20.21 -13.77
CA LEU A 122 -1.67 -19.97 -12.55
C LEU A 122 -0.85 -19.17 -11.52
N VAL A 123 0.44 -19.48 -11.38
CA VAL A 123 1.32 -18.79 -10.43
C VAL A 123 1.62 -17.38 -10.93
N GLY A 124 1.92 -17.22 -12.23
CA GLY A 124 2.08 -15.90 -12.85
C GLY A 124 0.82 -15.03 -12.70
N PHE A 125 -0.37 -15.62 -12.89
CA PHE A 125 -1.63 -14.89 -12.67
C PHE A 125 -1.81 -14.48 -11.21
N LEU A 126 -1.48 -15.35 -10.26
CA LEU A 126 -1.53 -15.02 -8.84
C LEU A 126 -0.60 -13.86 -8.49
N ALA A 127 0.61 -13.83 -9.04
CA ALA A 127 1.55 -12.73 -8.85
C ALA A 127 0.98 -11.39 -9.38
N LEU A 128 0.33 -11.40 -10.56
CA LEU A 128 -0.38 -10.23 -11.08
C LEU A 128 -1.52 -9.78 -10.16
N VAL A 129 -2.29 -10.72 -9.60
CA VAL A 129 -3.38 -10.41 -8.65
C VAL A 129 -2.81 -9.79 -7.37
N ILE A 130 -1.66 -10.26 -6.88
CA ILE A 130 -0.97 -9.68 -5.73
C ILE A 130 -0.54 -8.23 -6.02
N LEU A 131 0.13 -7.98 -7.15
CA LEU A 131 0.51 -6.63 -7.55
C LEU A 131 -0.71 -5.71 -7.73
N ALA A 132 -1.77 -6.19 -8.38
CA ALA A 132 -3.00 -5.43 -8.56
C ALA A 132 -3.69 -5.12 -7.22
N GLY A 133 -3.70 -6.07 -6.29
CA GLY A 133 -4.19 -5.90 -4.92
C GLY A 133 -3.38 -4.86 -4.13
N LEU A 134 -2.05 -4.88 -4.29
CA LEU A 134 -1.15 -3.87 -3.71
C LEU A 134 -1.49 -2.47 -4.26
N VAL A 135 -1.47 -2.30 -5.58
CA VAL A 135 -1.76 -0.99 -6.22
C VAL A 135 -3.15 -0.49 -5.82
N THR A 136 -4.15 -1.36 -5.82
CA THR A 136 -5.53 -1.00 -5.47
C THR A 136 -5.65 -0.57 -4.02
N SER A 137 -5.06 -1.32 -3.08
CA SER A 137 -5.13 -0.99 -1.66
C SER A 137 -4.43 0.34 -1.33
N VAL A 138 -3.28 0.61 -1.94
CA VAL A 138 -2.56 1.88 -1.77
C VAL A 138 -3.33 3.04 -2.42
N ALA A 139 -3.90 2.85 -3.61
CA ALA A 139 -4.73 3.86 -4.28
C ALA A 139 -5.97 4.22 -3.44
N LEU A 140 -6.66 3.21 -2.90
CA LEU A 140 -7.79 3.44 -2.01
C LEU A 140 -7.36 4.11 -0.71
N LEU A 141 -6.20 3.76 -0.14
CA LEU A 141 -5.66 4.43 1.04
C LEU A 141 -5.46 5.94 0.77
N ALA A 142 -4.87 6.30 -0.37
CA ALA A 142 -4.71 7.70 -0.76
C ALA A 142 -6.05 8.44 -0.90
N VAL A 143 -7.02 7.83 -1.59
CA VAL A 143 -8.35 8.42 -1.79
C VAL A 143 -9.07 8.64 -0.46
N PHE A 144 -9.07 7.66 0.44
CA PHE A 144 -9.73 7.77 1.73
C PHE A 144 -9.01 8.73 2.67
N ALA A 145 -7.69 8.78 2.63
CA ALA A 145 -6.90 9.73 3.39
C ALA A 145 -7.18 11.18 2.95
N LEU A 146 -7.26 11.43 1.63
CA LEU A 146 -7.63 12.73 1.09
C LEU A 146 -9.06 13.13 1.48
N LYS A 147 -10.01 12.20 1.43
CA LYS A 147 -11.39 12.45 1.90
C LYS A 147 -11.43 12.82 3.38
N ALA A 148 -10.70 12.09 4.22
CA ALA A 148 -10.63 12.37 5.65
C ALA A 148 -10.03 13.74 5.96
N LEU A 149 -8.97 14.16 5.24
CA LEU A 149 -8.39 15.50 5.38
C LEU A 149 -9.39 16.61 5.01
N ARG A 150 -10.10 16.45 3.89
CA ARG A 150 -11.09 17.44 3.42
C ARG A 150 -12.30 17.57 4.35
N ALA A 151 -12.65 16.52 5.08
CA ALA A 151 -13.73 16.56 6.07
C ALA A 151 -13.33 17.26 7.40
N HIS A 152 -12.05 17.62 7.56
CA HIS A 152 -11.49 18.21 8.77
C HIS A 152 -10.76 19.54 8.54
N SER A 153 -10.78 20.05 7.30
CA SER A 153 -10.30 21.39 6.93
C SER A 153 -11.48 22.36 6.89
#